data_AF-A0A1J5HLH7-F1
#
_entry.id   AF-A0A1J5HLH7-F1
#
_cell.length_a   1.000
_cell.length_b   1.000
_cell.length_c   1.000
_cell.angle_alpha   90.00
_cell.angle_beta   90.00
_cell.angle_gamma   90.00
#
_symmetry.space_group_name_H-M   'P 1'
#
loop_
_entity.id
_entity.type
_entity.pdbx_description
1 polymer ?
#
loop_
_entity_poly.entity_id
_entity_poly.type
_entity_poly.pdbx_seq_one_letter_code
_entity_poly.pdbx_strand_id
1 'polypeptide(L)'
;MLRFIIASLIETNRNKMTQRLALFCHRARHQKRRIAGLFKAFDNAAIWRKSFSGLVSFYFYLALPISLVNAAVPIELIEALPDPEGIDQGSEYIILKNTDKSEVDLSGLYLDDKKGESSPYSLGGYTIPPLGELFLSSEETGISINNTGDEIRILDNLFEEIFSVEISSSVEGAKYILTKDGYAWNYQYEDFVALPRQNYADNIAITEIMPNPEEDESSNEWIEIANIGQETINLSGLMLDDSEDGSSPYELPNIEIKPGGYTVIYRSDSKIALNNSNDSARILTPSEDVISSVQYEKTEEGMSYQLTQIINAITGEITTKWQWANPTEGVASQALYTISGSITDFSQMESTLTIEYQGNSYTFGTSELDLSDSLSAATFSNGTEVILLYQVINGQNTIIDFELENSGIEPIIEIAVSDESLYKRLLPYLTTGLAIVLLAIYETVKKQEAQ
;
A
#
# COMPACT_ATOMS: atom_id res chain seq x y z
N MET A 1 19.24 28.60 62.34
CA MET A 1 18.87 27.38 61.59
C MET A 1 18.68 27.65 60.09
N LEU A 2 17.91 28.68 59.67
CA LEU A 2 17.74 29.02 58.24
C LEU A 2 19.02 29.47 57.49
N ARG A 3 19.99 30.12 58.17
CA ARG A 3 21.30 30.47 57.59
C ARG A 3 22.26 29.28 57.38
N PHE A 4 22.08 28.19 58.12
CA PHE A 4 22.88 26.97 57.93
C PHE A 4 22.35 26.12 56.76
N ILE A 5 21.03 26.17 56.51
CA ILE A 5 20.41 25.46 55.39
C ILE A 5 20.73 26.16 54.05
N ILE A 6 20.76 27.50 54.01
CA ILE A 6 21.12 28.25 52.79
C ILE A 6 22.63 28.14 52.47
N ALA A 7 23.51 28.14 53.48
CA ALA A 7 24.95 27.92 53.25
C ALA A 7 25.25 26.51 52.72
N SER A 8 24.57 25.48 53.24
CA SER A 8 24.68 24.09 52.75
C SER A 8 24.16 23.93 51.31
N LEU A 9 23.07 24.61 50.92
CA LEU A 9 22.55 24.55 49.55
C LEU A 9 23.45 25.26 48.52
N ILE A 10 24.11 26.37 48.88
CA ILE A 10 25.03 27.09 47.99
C ILE A 10 26.34 26.33 47.80
N GLU A 11 26.87 25.69 48.84
CA GLU A 11 28.13 24.95 48.79
C GLU A 11 27.99 23.60 48.04
N THR A 12 26.82 22.96 48.13
CA THR A 12 26.50 21.73 47.39
C THR A 12 26.32 22.00 45.88
N ASN A 13 25.76 23.14 45.49
CA ASN A 13 25.63 23.53 44.07
C ASN A 13 26.93 24.08 43.46
N ARG A 14 27.80 24.74 44.23
CA ARG A 14 29.12 25.21 43.75
C ARG A 14 30.09 24.06 43.47
N ASN A 15 30.07 22.99 44.28
CA ASN A 15 30.90 21.80 44.06
C ASN A 15 30.45 20.95 42.85
N LYS A 16 29.14 20.84 42.58
CA LYS A 16 28.63 20.12 41.40
C LYS A 16 28.91 20.85 40.08
N MET A 17 28.89 22.19 40.07
CA MET A 17 29.21 22.99 38.88
C MET A 17 30.72 23.02 38.56
N THR A 18 31.57 23.04 39.60
CA THR A 18 33.04 23.01 39.45
C THR A 18 33.56 21.65 38.97
N GLN A 19 32.92 20.54 39.38
CA GLN A 19 33.26 19.19 38.90
C GLN A 19 32.81 18.96 37.44
N ARG A 20 31.67 19.52 37.01
CA ARG A 20 31.20 19.43 35.61
C ARG A 20 32.02 20.29 34.63
N LEU A 21 32.50 21.46 35.05
CA LEU A 21 33.40 22.31 34.24
C LEU A 21 34.83 21.71 34.13
N ALA A 22 35.31 21.05 35.19
CA ALA A 22 36.61 20.38 35.20
C ALA A 22 36.65 19.12 34.30
N LEU A 23 35.56 18.34 34.23
CA LEU A 23 35.46 17.17 33.35
C LEU A 23 35.36 17.56 31.86
N PHE A 24 34.67 18.67 31.57
CA PHE A 24 34.59 19.25 30.22
C PHE A 24 35.93 19.83 29.75
N CYS A 25 36.66 20.54 30.62
CA CYS A 25 38.01 21.06 30.34
C CYS A 25 39.09 19.95 30.25
N HIS A 26 38.90 18.81 30.92
CA HIS A 26 39.82 17.67 30.87
C HIS A 26 39.70 16.88 29.56
N ARG A 27 38.47 16.69 29.03
CA ARG A 27 38.25 16.06 27.71
C ARG A 27 38.68 16.94 26.53
N ALA A 28 38.51 18.26 26.62
CA ALA A 28 38.97 19.22 25.59
C ALA A 28 40.52 19.36 25.53
N ARG A 29 41.23 19.19 26.65
CA ARG A 29 42.71 19.22 26.69
C ARG A 29 43.38 17.94 26.18
N HIS A 30 42.68 16.80 26.19
CA HIS A 30 43.19 15.53 25.67
C HIS A 30 43.09 15.41 24.13
N GLN A 31 42.11 16.09 23.51
CA GLN A 31 41.96 16.19 22.05
C GLN A 31 42.96 17.19 21.43
N LYS A 32 43.24 18.33 22.08
CA LYS A 32 44.19 19.35 21.58
C LYS A 32 45.67 18.92 21.67
N ARG A 33 46.02 17.98 22.55
CA ARG A 33 47.39 17.45 22.71
C ARG A 33 47.74 16.28 21.78
N ARG A 34 46.76 15.58 21.19
CA ARG A 34 47.01 14.56 20.15
C ARG A 34 47.21 15.15 18.75
N ILE A 35 46.74 16.38 18.50
CA ILE A 35 46.92 17.07 17.21
C ILE A 35 48.16 17.98 17.21
N ALA A 36 48.60 18.50 18.37
CA ALA A 36 49.82 19.32 18.47
C ALA A 36 51.13 18.50 18.61
N GLY A 37 51.05 17.19 18.87
CA GLY A 37 52.21 16.29 18.92
C GLY A 37 52.61 15.68 17.57
N LEU A 38 51.71 15.70 16.58
CA LEU A 38 51.95 15.15 15.24
C LEU A 38 52.67 16.13 14.29
N PHE A 39 52.65 17.44 14.59
CA PHE A 39 53.28 18.48 13.76
C PHE A 39 54.71 18.88 14.21
N LYS A 40 55.31 18.15 15.16
CA LYS A 40 56.67 18.47 15.68
C LYS A 40 57.68 17.34 15.49
N ALA A 41 57.35 16.34 14.68
CA ALA A 41 58.20 15.19 14.35
C ALA A 41 58.54 15.09 12.85
N PHE A 42 58.38 16.18 12.09
CA PHE A 42 58.70 16.23 10.65
C PHE A 42 59.67 17.35 10.24
N ASP A 43 60.43 17.88 11.21
CA ASP A 43 61.58 18.76 10.94
C ASP A 43 62.80 18.21 11.70
N ASN A 44 63.44 17.19 11.11
CA ASN A 44 64.89 17.09 11.08
C ASN A 44 65.33 15.98 10.12
N ALA A 45 66.09 16.40 9.14
CA ALA A 45 66.55 15.62 8.02
C ALA A 45 67.49 14.47 8.42
N ALA A 46 67.49 13.47 7.54
CA ALA A 46 68.61 12.63 7.17
C ALA A 46 69.04 11.57 8.20
N ILE A 47 68.69 10.30 7.90
CA ILE A 47 69.66 9.20 7.73
C ILE A 47 69.03 8.08 6.88
N TRP A 48 69.53 8.00 5.64
CA TRP A 48 69.83 6.83 4.80
C TRP A 48 68.80 5.74 4.44
N ARG A 49 68.32 5.87 3.18
CA ARG A 49 68.55 4.95 2.04
C ARG A 49 68.41 3.43 2.30
N LYS A 50 67.23 2.92 1.94
CA LYS A 50 67.07 1.81 0.98
C LYS A 50 65.66 1.86 0.38
N SER A 51 65.57 1.65 -0.92
CA SER A 51 64.36 1.63 -1.77
C SER A 51 63.82 3.01 -2.19
N PHE A 52 64.55 3.66 -3.09
CA PHE A 52 64.09 4.83 -3.84
C PHE A 52 63.89 4.41 -5.31
N SER A 53 62.80 3.69 -5.56
CA SER A 53 62.23 3.47 -6.90
C SER A 53 60.77 3.88 -6.82
N GLY A 54 60.50 5.14 -7.12
CA GLY A 54 59.14 5.68 -7.04
C GLY A 54 59.03 7.21 -7.02
N LEU A 55 60.01 7.97 -7.52
CA LEU A 55 59.82 9.40 -7.84
C LEU A 55 59.58 9.58 -9.34
N VAL A 56 58.38 9.20 -9.79
CA VAL A 56 57.68 9.81 -10.94
C VAL A 56 56.19 10.07 -10.64
N SER A 57 55.63 9.64 -9.50
CA SER A 57 54.19 9.76 -9.26
C SER A 57 53.88 10.45 -7.94
N PHE A 58 54.13 11.75 -7.82
CA PHE A 58 53.58 12.57 -6.72
C PHE A 58 53.41 14.06 -7.09
N TYR A 59 53.01 14.34 -8.32
CA TYR A 59 52.30 15.57 -8.73
C TYR A 59 51.04 15.25 -9.56
N PHE A 60 50.48 14.06 -9.34
CA PHE A 60 49.14 13.66 -9.72
C PHE A 60 48.52 13.04 -8.47
N TYR A 61 47.27 13.37 -8.16
CA TYR A 61 46.53 13.08 -6.90
C TYR A 61 46.64 14.14 -5.79
N LEU A 62 46.23 15.37 -6.09
CA LEU A 62 45.24 16.08 -5.27
C LEU A 62 44.49 17.14 -6.08
N ALA A 63 44.14 16.79 -7.31
CA ALA A 63 42.95 17.27 -7.97
C ALA A 63 42.12 16.00 -8.19
N LEU A 64 41.54 15.45 -7.11
CA LEU A 64 40.27 14.79 -7.33
C LEU A 64 39.38 15.94 -7.82
N PRO A 65 38.85 15.92 -9.06
CA PRO A 65 37.68 16.73 -9.28
C PRO A 65 36.75 16.30 -8.15
N ILE A 66 36.27 17.25 -7.35
CA ILE A 66 34.97 17.02 -6.74
C ILE A 66 34.05 16.99 -7.96
N SER A 67 34.02 15.86 -8.65
CA SER A 67 32.84 15.41 -9.32
C SER A 67 31.89 15.24 -8.15
N LEU A 68 31.21 16.33 -7.80
CA LEU A 68 29.92 16.24 -7.14
C LEU A 68 29.23 15.17 -7.98
N VAL A 69 29.09 13.97 -7.42
CA VAL A 69 28.11 13.06 -7.96
C VAL A 69 26.85 13.86 -7.80
N ASN A 70 26.33 14.38 -8.91
CA ASN A 70 25.02 14.98 -8.97
C ASN A 70 24.09 13.83 -8.60
N ALA A 71 23.84 13.67 -7.30
CA ALA A 71 22.82 12.74 -6.85
C ALA A 71 21.56 13.31 -7.46
N ALA A 72 20.97 12.57 -8.42
CA ALA A 72 19.73 12.96 -9.02
C ALA A 72 18.76 13.25 -7.88
N VAL A 73 18.30 14.49 -7.78
CA VAL A 73 17.26 14.84 -6.82
C VAL A 73 16.05 14.00 -7.23
N PRO A 74 15.48 13.17 -6.35
CA PRO A 74 14.43 12.23 -6.73
C PRO A 74 13.09 12.96 -6.82
N ILE A 75 13.03 13.98 -7.66
CA ILE A 75 11.85 14.74 -8.00
C ILE A 75 11.68 14.77 -9.51
N GLU A 76 10.45 14.79 -9.97
CA GLU A 76 10.10 14.82 -11.39
C GLU A 76 8.95 15.79 -11.60
N LEU A 77 9.00 16.59 -12.67
CA LEU A 77 7.85 17.40 -13.08
C LEU A 77 6.81 16.48 -13.73
N ILE A 78 5.64 16.33 -13.13
CA ILE A 78 4.62 15.40 -13.66
C ILE A 78 3.50 16.12 -14.41
N GLU A 79 3.27 17.40 -14.13
CA GLU A 79 2.24 18.21 -14.77
C GLU A 79 2.63 19.69 -14.79
N ALA A 80 2.28 20.39 -15.85
CA ALA A 80 2.29 21.85 -15.94
C ALA A 80 1.03 22.34 -16.66
N LEU A 81 0.46 23.45 -16.20
CA LEU A 81 -0.58 24.20 -16.92
C LEU A 81 0.00 25.56 -17.32
N PRO A 82 0.43 25.74 -18.57
CA PRO A 82 1.04 26.98 -19.05
C PRO A 82 0.03 28.00 -19.59
N ASP A 83 -1.17 27.57 -19.97
CA ASP A 83 -2.18 28.43 -20.57
C ASP A 83 -3.55 28.11 -19.97
N PRO A 84 -3.90 28.66 -18.79
CA PRO A 84 -5.19 28.39 -18.15
C PRO A 84 -6.35 29.01 -18.95
N GLU A 85 -7.55 28.41 -18.91
CA GLU A 85 -8.72 28.96 -19.60
C GLU A 85 -9.13 30.36 -19.06
N GLY A 86 -9.39 31.32 -19.95
CA GLY A 86 -9.95 32.64 -19.63
C GLY A 86 -9.15 33.84 -20.17
N ILE A 87 -9.47 35.04 -19.65
CA ILE A 87 -8.74 36.28 -19.99
C ILE A 87 -7.59 36.43 -18.97
N ASP A 88 -6.42 35.93 -19.37
CA ASP A 88 -5.12 35.80 -18.70
C ASP A 88 -4.77 36.70 -17.51
N GLN A 89 -4.45 36.07 -16.37
CA GLN A 89 -3.15 36.15 -15.67
C GLN A 89 -3.21 35.40 -14.32
N GLY A 90 -2.32 34.44 -14.08
CA GLY A 90 -1.99 33.97 -12.72
C GLY A 90 -2.58 32.63 -12.26
N SER A 91 -3.06 31.81 -13.19
CA SER A 91 -3.57 30.45 -12.89
C SER A 91 -2.69 29.34 -13.45
N GLU A 92 -1.49 29.68 -13.92
CA GLU A 92 -0.49 28.71 -14.33
C GLU A 92 0.01 27.93 -13.10
N TYR A 93 0.39 26.68 -13.28
CA TYR A 93 0.99 25.90 -12.20
C TYR A 93 1.88 24.79 -12.72
N ILE A 94 2.64 24.22 -11.80
CA ILE A 94 3.37 22.97 -11.98
C ILE A 94 3.11 22.01 -10.81
N ILE A 95 3.32 20.73 -11.06
CA ILE A 95 3.30 19.68 -10.03
C ILE A 95 4.61 18.89 -10.08
N LEU A 96 5.33 18.89 -8.96
CA LEU A 96 6.54 18.09 -8.75
C LEU A 96 6.20 16.84 -7.94
N LYS A 97 6.69 15.67 -8.36
CA LYS A 97 6.51 14.40 -7.66
C LYS A 97 7.80 13.91 -7.06
N ASN A 98 7.78 13.47 -5.81
CA ASN A 98 8.86 12.70 -5.21
C ASN A 98 8.86 11.27 -5.77
N THR A 99 9.98 10.82 -6.34
CA THR A 99 10.12 9.46 -6.88
C THR A 99 10.74 8.47 -5.90
N ASP A 100 11.19 8.96 -4.73
CA ASP A 100 11.79 8.13 -3.69
C ASP A 100 10.78 7.69 -2.62
N LYS A 101 11.16 6.66 -1.86
CA LYS A 101 10.40 6.11 -0.74
C LYS A 101 10.67 6.83 0.58
N SER A 102 11.46 7.89 0.56
CA SER A 102 11.72 8.79 1.69
C SER A 102 11.29 10.22 1.37
N GLU A 103 10.97 10.99 2.41
CA GLU A 103 10.67 12.43 2.27
C GLU A 103 11.87 13.16 1.63
N VAL A 104 11.57 14.10 0.74
CA VAL A 104 12.55 14.94 0.07
C VAL A 104 12.39 16.39 0.54
N ASP A 105 13.46 16.97 1.07
CA ASP A 105 13.56 18.39 1.40
C ASP A 105 14.10 19.15 0.17
N LEU A 106 13.36 20.17 -0.28
CA LEU A 106 13.72 20.96 -1.47
C LEU A 106 14.60 22.18 -1.14
N SER A 107 15.10 22.27 0.10
CA SER A 107 16.00 23.32 0.53
C SER A 107 17.25 23.44 -0.35
N GLY A 108 17.42 24.61 -0.95
CA GLY A 108 18.54 24.91 -1.86
C GLY A 108 18.24 24.62 -3.33
N LEU A 109 17.03 24.17 -3.67
CA LEU A 109 16.55 24.08 -5.04
C LEU A 109 15.80 25.35 -5.44
N TYR A 110 15.81 25.62 -6.74
CA TYR A 110 15.13 26.77 -7.32
C TYR A 110 14.32 26.36 -8.55
N LEU A 111 13.18 27.00 -8.74
CA LEU A 111 12.31 26.87 -9.91
C LEU A 111 12.48 28.11 -10.80
N ASP A 112 12.60 27.92 -12.10
CA ASP A 112 12.80 28.99 -13.07
C ASP A 112 11.99 28.69 -14.36
N ASP A 113 11.46 29.71 -15.03
CA ASP A 113 10.56 29.59 -16.18
C ASP A 113 11.24 29.81 -17.53
N LYS A 114 12.40 30.49 -17.55
CA LYS A 114 13.30 30.55 -18.72
C LYS A 114 14.61 31.25 -18.42
N LYS A 115 15.69 30.81 -19.07
CA LYS A 115 17.03 31.24 -18.68
C LYS A 115 17.21 32.74 -18.86
N GLY A 116 17.26 33.46 -17.74
CA GLY A 116 17.54 34.89 -17.71
C GLY A 116 16.33 35.78 -18.02
N GLU A 117 15.10 35.24 -18.03
CA GLU A 117 13.88 36.03 -18.17
C GLU A 117 13.30 36.44 -16.82
N SER A 118 13.32 35.55 -15.82
CA SER A 118 12.87 35.84 -14.45
C SER A 118 13.96 35.53 -13.40
N SER A 119 13.67 35.83 -12.13
CA SER A 119 14.52 35.43 -11.01
C SER A 119 14.04 34.09 -10.48
N PRO A 120 14.90 33.06 -10.33
CA PRO A 120 14.48 31.75 -9.87
C PRO A 120 13.79 31.82 -8.50
N TYR A 121 12.63 31.18 -8.39
CA TYR A 121 11.87 31.01 -7.16
C TYR A 121 12.53 29.99 -6.25
N SER A 122 12.71 30.31 -4.96
CA SER A 122 13.32 29.36 -4.03
C SER A 122 12.30 28.33 -3.54
N LEU A 123 12.63 27.04 -3.67
CA LEU A 123 11.87 25.94 -3.09
C LEU A 123 12.26 25.66 -1.62
N GLY A 124 12.99 26.60 -0.99
CA GLY A 124 13.37 26.50 0.40
C GLY A 124 12.16 26.54 1.33
N GLY A 125 11.95 25.45 2.09
CA GLY A 125 10.84 25.32 3.04
C GLY A 125 9.76 24.34 2.61
N TYR A 126 9.82 23.80 1.38
CA TYR A 126 8.96 22.70 0.97
C TYR A 126 9.63 21.35 1.24
N THR A 127 8.83 20.39 1.71
CA THR A 127 9.15 18.96 1.67
C THR A 127 8.10 18.24 0.85
N ILE A 128 8.50 17.18 0.14
CA ILE A 128 7.59 16.28 -0.54
C ILE A 128 7.66 14.92 0.16
N PRO A 129 6.57 14.43 0.78
CA PRO A 129 6.56 13.11 1.43
C PRO A 129 6.85 11.99 0.41
N PRO A 130 7.18 10.76 0.86
CA PRO A 130 7.44 9.62 -0.02
C PRO A 130 6.35 9.46 -1.09
N LEU A 131 6.74 9.40 -2.36
CA LEU A 131 5.82 9.29 -3.51
C LEU A 131 4.76 10.41 -3.64
N GLY A 132 4.83 11.45 -2.81
CA GLY A 132 3.91 12.57 -2.78
C GLY A 132 4.17 13.61 -3.86
N GLU A 133 3.29 14.60 -3.92
CA GLU A 133 3.29 15.63 -4.94
C GLU A 133 3.27 17.02 -4.31
N LEU A 134 3.88 17.99 -4.99
CA LEU A 134 3.93 19.39 -4.59
C LEU A 134 3.38 20.24 -5.74
N PHE A 135 2.25 20.89 -5.45
CA PHE A 135 1.62 21.87 -6.34
C PHE A 135 2.25 23.25 -6.13
N LEU A 136 2.60 23.94 -7.22
CA LEU A 136 3.18 25.27 -7.21
C LEU A 136 2.47 26.13 -8.25
N SER A 137 1.74 27.15 -7.80
CA SER A 137 1.03 28.10 -8.69
C SER A 137 1.92 29.27 -9.12
N SER A 138 1.59 29.92 -10.22
CA SER A 138 2.23 31.18 -10.63
C SER A 138 1.91 32.33 -9.67
N GLU A 139 0.76 32.31 -8.98
CA GLU A 139 0.45 33.29 -7.92
C GLU A 139 1.44 33.17 -6.74
N GLU A 140 1.82 31.95 -6.38
CA GLU A 140 2.77 31.68 -5.29
C GLU A 140 4.22 31.89 -5.71
N THR A 141 4.57 31.39 -6.89
CA THR A 141 5.97 31.32 -7.34
C THR A 141 6.41 32.51 -8.18
N GLY A 142 5.46 33.23 -8.79
CA GLY A 142 5.71 34.31 -9.75
C GLY A 142 6.23 33.83 -11.10
N ILE A 143 6.27 32.51 -11.36
CA ILE A 143 6.67 31.96 -12.66
C ILE A 143 5.58 32.23 -13.69
N SER A 144 5.98 32.59 -14.90
CA SER A 144 5.07 32.87 -16.00
C SER A 144 5.40 31.94 -17.15
N ILE A 145 4.74 30.78 -17.19
CA ILE A 145 4.96 29.78 -18.23
C ILE A 145 4.13 30.18 -19.45
N ASN A 146 4.75 30.46 -20.58
CA ASN A 146 4.05 30.97 -21.76
C ASN A 146 3.64 29.88 -22.77
N ASN A 147 2.54 30.11 -23.49
CA ASN A 147 1.94 29.21 -24.48
C ASN A 147 2.62 29.22 -25.87
N THR A 148 3.68 30.01 -26.07
CA THR A 148 4.39 30.13 -27.36
C THR A 148 5.76 29.46 -27.38
N GLY A 149 6.19 28.90 -26.26
CA GLY A 149 7.49 28.26 -26.10
C GLY A 149 8.18 28.71 -24.82
N ASP A 150 8.26 27.83 -23.83
CA ASP A 150 8.91 28.12 -22.55
C ASP A 150 9.73 26.95 -22.00
N GLU A 151 10.39 27.13 -20.86
CA GLU A 151 11.22 26.08 -20.27
C GLU A 151 11.16 26.06 -18.73
N ILE A 152 10.48 25.06 -18.17
CA ILE A 152 10.45 24.87 -16.72
C ILE A 152 11.76 24.21 -16.29
N ARG A 153 12.52 24.88 -15.43
CA ARG A 153 13.83 24.42 -14.96
C ARG A 153 13.86 24.30 -13.44
N ILE A 154 14.42 23.18 -12.98
CA ILE A 154 14.85 23.03 -11.60
C ILE A 154 16.36 23.22 -11.53
N LEU A 155 16.79 24.15 -10.69
CA LEU A 155 18.18 24.54 -10.52
C LEU A 155 18.68 24.18 -9.12
N ASP A 156 19.98 23.94 -9.00
CA ASP A 156 20.67 23.78 -7.73
C ASP A 156 20.97 25.12 -7.05
N ASN A 157 21.69 25.07 -5.92
CA ASN A 157 22.05 26.27 -5.15
C ASN A 157 23.12 27.16 -5.80
N LEU A 158 23.71 26.72 -6.91
CA LEU A 158 24.62 27.49 -7.77
C LEU A 158 23.88 28.04 -9.00
N PHE A 159 22.57 27.80 -9.12
CA PHE A 159 21.73 28.09 -10.29
C PHE A 159 22.14 27.30 -11.54
N GLU A 160 22.81 26.15 -11.35
CA GLU A 160 23.06 25.19 -12.41
C GLU A 160 21.84 24.27 -12.56
N GLU A 161 21.56 23.87 -13.79
CA GLU A 161 20.37 23.06 -14.11
C GLU A 161 20.52 21.62 -13.62
N ILE A 162 19.50 21.16 -12.88
CA ILE A 162 19.34 19.76 -12.49
C ILE A 162 18.55 19.02 -13.58
N PHE A 163 17.42 19.59 -14.00
CA PHE A 163 16.67 19.17 -15.17
C PHE A 163 15.82 20.31 -15.72
N SER A 164 15.42 20.18 -16.98
CA SER A 164 14.49 21.08 -17.64
C SER A 164 13.43 20.34 -18.43
N VAL A 165 12.30 21.01 -18.63
CA VAL A 165 11.20 20.56 -19.47
C VAL A 165 10.83 21.70 -20.41
N GLU A 166 11.13 21.49 -21.71
CA GLU A 166 10.73 22.41 -22.77
C GLU A 166 9.23 22.31 -23.01
N ILE A 167 8.53 23.43 -22.86
CA ILE A 167 7.12 23.59 -23.17
C ILE A 167 7.02 24.10 -24.61
N SER A 168 6.42 23.29 -25.48
CA SER A 168 6.14 23.69 -26.86
C SER A 168 4.88 24.58 -26.95
N SER A 169 4.47 25.02 -28.13
CA SER A 169 3.25 25.83 -28.26
C SER A 169 2.02 25.06 -27.76
N SER A 170 1.23 25.66 -26.87
CA SER A 170 0.03 25.06 -26.27
C SER A 170 -1.25 25.62 -26.90
N VAL A 171 -2.38 25.02 -26.52
CA VAL A 171 -3.72 25.60 -26.71
C VAL A 171 -4.24 25.94 -25.31
N GLU A 172 -5.04 26.99 -25.20
CA GLU A 172 -5.72 27.40 -23.96
C GLU A 172 -6.38 26.20 -23.26
N GLY A 173 -6.20 26.12 -21.94
CA GLY A 173 -6.68 25.05 -21.07
C GLY A 173 -5.87 23.75 -21.12
N ALA A 174 -4.86 23.62 -22.01
CA ALA A 174 -4.12 22.38 -22.18
C ALA A 174 -3.06 22.17 -21.09
N LYS A 175 -3.03 20.98 -20.50
CA LYS A 175 -2.00 20.57 -19.55
C LYS A 175 -0.86 19.85 -20.26
N TYR A 176 0.36 20.06 -19.82
CA TYR A 176 1.54 19.30 -20.26
C TYR A 176 1.88 18.26 -19.19
N ILE A 177 1.64 16.99 -19.48
CA ILE A 177 1.73 15.90 -18.51
C ILE A 177 2.87 14.94 -18.85
N LEU A 178 3.52 14.40 -17.84
CA LEU A 178 4.48 13.31 -18.03
C LEU A 178 3.75 11.97 -18.22
N THR A 179 4.07 11.26 -19.29
CA THR A 179 3.54 9.92 -19.58
C THR A 179 4.67 8.89 -19.66
N LYS A 180 4.32 7.60 -19.78
CA LYS A 180 5.29 6.51 -19.99
C LYS A 180 6.17 6.68 -21.24
N ASP A 181 5.71 7.46 -22.21
CA ASP A 181 6.38 7.69 -23.49
C ASP A 181 7.04 9.09 -23.55
N GLY A 182 7.09 9.82 -22.43
CA GLY A 182 7.56 11.20 -22.31
C GLY A 182 6.43 12.21 -22.10
N TYR A 183 6.74 13.51 -22.18
CA TYR A 183 5.73 14.55 -21.98
C TYR A 183 4.77 14.69 -23.16
N ALA A 184 3.49 14.88 -22.87
CA ALA A 184 2.44 15.04 -23.87
C ALA A 184 1.42 16.12 -23.45
N TRP A 185 0.84 16.79 -24.46
CA TRP A 185 -0.27 17.72 -24.27
C TRP A 185 -1.59 17.00 -24.05
N ASN A 186 -2.34 17.46 -23.07
CA ASN A 186 -3.70 17.04 -22.76
C ASN A 186 -4.65 18.22 -22.98
N TYR A 187 -5.40 18.20 -24.09
CA TYR A 187 -6.27 19.28 -24.55
C TYR A 187 -7.71 19.07 -24.06
N GLN A 188 -8.29 20.03 -23.35
CA GLN A 188 -9.65 20.00 -22.80
C GLN A 188 -10.71 20.42 -23.85
N TYR A 189 -10.85 19.75 -25.00
CA TYR A 189 -12.03 19.95 -25.88
C TYR A 189 -12.44 18.64 -26.56
N GLU A 190 -13.69 18.22 -26.32
CA GLU A 190 -14.26 16.92 -26.67
C GLU A 190 -14.45 16.75 -28.20
N ASP A 191 -13.58 15.94 -28.82
CA ASP A 191 -14.02 14.97 -29.82
C ASP A 191 -13.94 13.59 -29.15
N PHE A 192 -15.08 12.91 -29.07
CA PHE A 192 -15.32 11.62 -28.42
C PHE A 192 -14.23 10.55 -28.68
N VAL A 193 -13.12 10.53 -27.92
CA VAL A 193 -12.34 9.35 -27.48
C VAL A 193 -11.47 9.77 -26.27
N ALA A 194 -11.85 9.30 -25.08
CA ALA A 194 -11.09 9.21 -23.82
C ALA A 194 -10.53 10.50 -23.19
N LEU A 195 -11.29 11.03 -22.22
CA LEU A 195 -10.83 11.87 -21.10
C LEU A 195 -9.49 11.38 -20.54
N PRO A 196 -8.65 12.18 -19.83
CA PRO A 196 -7.68 11.60 -18.91
C PRO A 196 -8.49 10.67 -18.04
N ARG A 197 -8.24 9.37 -18.18
CA ARG A 197 -8.89 8.34 -17.40
C ARG A 197 -8.51 8.69 -15.98
N GLN A 198 -9.35 9.46 -15.25
CA GLN A 198 -9.40 9.33 -13.81
C GLN A 198 -9.55 7.84 -13.69
N ASN A 199 -8.49 7.16 -13.24
CA ASN A 199 -8.46 5.72 -13.34
C ASN A 199 -9.37 5.25 -12.22
N TYR A 200 -10.67 5.36 -12.46
CA TYR A 200 -11.73 5.02 -11.55
C TYR A 200 -11.56 3.55 -11.16
N ALA A 201 -11.07 2.72 -12.08
CA ALA A 201 -10.75 1.31 -11.82
C ALA A 201 -9.67 1.13 -10.74
N ASP A 202 -8.76 2.09 -10.57
CA ASP A 202 -7.70 2.04 -9.56
C ASP A 202 -8.08 2.78 -8.27
N ASN A 203 -9.16 3.58 -8.30
CA ASN A 203 -9.46 4.57 -7.27
C ASN A 203 -10.86 4.42 -6.63
N ILE A 204 -11.80 3.75 -7.30
CA ILE A 204 -13.14 3.48 -6.81
C ILE A 204 -13.30 1.96 -6.71
N ALA A 205 -13.81 1.49 -5.58
CA ALA A 205 -14.20 0.11 -5.40
C ALA A 205 -15.61 0.01 -4.80
N ILE A 206 -16.36 -0.99 -5.23
CA ILE A 206 -17.44 -1.52 -4.40
C ILE A 206 -16.75 -2.29 -3.27
N THR A 207 -17.03 -1.92 -2.02
CA THR A 207 -16.38 -2.53 -0.85
C THR A 207 -17.32 -3.41 -0.04
N GLU A 208 -18.62 -3.19 -0.14
CA GLU A 208 -19.60 -3.94 0.63
C GLU A 208 -20.98 -3.87 -0.02
N ILE A 209 -21.76 -4.94 0.09
CA ILE A 209 -23.16 -4.97 -0.37
C ILE A 209 -24.04 -5.66 0.68
N MET A 210 -25.23 -5.12 0.89
CA MET A 210 -26.28 -5.69 1.73
C MET A 210 -27.45 -6.11 0.84
N PRO A 211 -27.49 -7.38 0.38
CA PRO A 211 -28.57 -7.86 -0.47
C PRO A 211 -29.79 -8.38 0.30
N ASN A 212 -29.62 -8.82 1.56
CA ASN A 212 -30.69 -9.46 2.34
C ASN A 212 -30.73 -8.93 3.78
N PRO A 213 -31.18 -7.67 4.01
CA PRO A 213 -31.26 -7.10 5.35
C PRO A 213 -32.35 -7.78 6.20
N GLU A 214 -32.15 -7.89 7.53
CA GLU A 214 -33.14 -8.49 8.45
C GLU A 214 -34.50 -7.75 8.46
N GLU A 215 -34.50 -6.47 8.10
CA GLU A 215 -35.67 -5.61 8.04
C GLU A 215 -35.85 -5.03 6.63
N ASP A 216 -37.09 -5.00 6.13
CA ASP A 216 -37.54 -4.35 4.89
C ASP A 216 -36.54 -4.36 3.72
N GLU A 217 -36.46 -5.50 3.02
CA GLU A 217 -35.70 -5.67 1.78
C GLU A 217 -36.04 -4.58 0.73
N SER A 218 -37.25 -4.00 0.75
CA SER A 218 -37.66 -3.02 -0.25
C SER A 218 -36.97 -1.65 -0.13
N SER A 219 -36.31 -1.38 1.00
CA SER A 219 -35.63 -0.10 1.25
C SER A 219 -34.22 -0.22 1.82
N ASN A 220 -33.91 -1.28 2.56
CA ASN A 220 -32.66 -1.41 3.33
C ASN A 220 -31.57 -2.20 2.61
N GLU A 221 -31.79 -2.65 1.38
CA GLU A 221 -30.70 -3.11 0.52
C GLU A 221 -29.79 -1.92 0.19
N TRP A 222 -28.48 -2.15 0.16
CA TRP A 222 -27.54 -1.09 -0.16
C TRP A 222 -26.23 -1.60 -0.75
N ILE A 223 -25.53 -0.69 -1.43
CA ILE A 223 -24.22 -0.89 -2.03
C ILE A 223 -23.28 0.20 -1.51
N GLU A 224 -22.14 -0.20 -0.98
CA GLU A 224 -21.10 0.72 -0.51
C GLU A 224 -20.01 0.90 -1.56
N ILE A 225 -19.62 2.16 -1.75
CA ILE A 225 -18.59 2.59 -2.66
C ILE A 225 -17.51 3.32 -1.86
N ALA A 226 -16.27 2.90 -2.03
CA ALA A 226 -15.11 3.51 -1.39
C ALA A 226 -14.21 4.21 -2.41
N ASN A 227 -13.59 5.30 -1.94
CA ASN A 227 -12.45 5.90 -2.61
C ASN A 227 -11.16 5.27 -2.06
N ILE A 228 -10.56 4.38 -2.85
CA ILE A 228 -9.28 3.71 -2.55
C ILE A 228 -8.07 4.49 -3.10
N GLY A 229 -8.31 5.61 -3.78
CA GLY A 229 -7.29 6.51 -4.29
C GLY A 229 -6.77 7.52 -3.24
N GLN A 230 -5.84 8.37 -3.68
CA GLN A 230 -5.21 9.39 -2.82
C GLN A 230 -5.83 10.79 -2.96
N GLU A 231 -6.73 10.98 -3.93
CA GLU A 231 -7.40 12.25 -4.21
C GLU A 231 -8.90 12.15 -3.96
N THR A 232 -9.57 13.28 -3.70
CA THR A 232 -11.03 13.29 -3.57
C THR A 232 -11.68 12.97 -4.92
N ILE A 233 -12.68 12.10 -4.92
CA ILE A 233 -13.40 11.67 -6.13
C ILE A 233 -14.83 12.15 -6.08
N ASN A 234 -15.34 12.63 -7.21
CA ASN A 234 -16.75 12.91 -7.42
C ASN A 234 -17.38 11.76 -8.23
N LEU A 235 -18.49 11.22 -7.75
CA LEU A 235 -19.20 10.12 -8.41
C LEU A 235 -20.18 10.58 -9.52
N SER A 236 -20.38 11.89 -9.69
CA SER A 236 -21.38 12.43 -10.62
C SER A 236 -21.24 11.86 -12.03
N GLY A 237 -22.34 11.34 -12.58
CA GLY A 237 -22.41 10.81 -13.93
C GLY A 237 -21.88 9.38 -14.08
N LEU A 238 -21.23 8.81 -13.07
CA LEU A 238 -21.00 7.36 -13.01
C LEU A 238 -22.34 6.63 -12.84
N MET A 239 -22.40 5.38 -13.26
CA MET A 239 -23.63 4.58 -13.22
C MET A 239 -23.44 3.39 -12.29
N LEU A 240 -24.43 3.10 -11.45
CA LEU A 240 -24.48 1.93 -10.57
C LEU A 240 -25.56 0.97 -11.08
N ASP A 241 -25.29 -0.33 -11.05
CA ASP A 241 -26.16 -1.33 -11.67
C ASP A 241 -26.03 -2.71 -11.01
N ASP A 242 -27.08 -3.53 -11.06
CA ASP A 242 -27.11 -4.90 -10.53
C ASP A 242 -26.74 -5.97 -11.57
N SER A 243 -27.00 -5.75 -12.86
CA SER A 243 -26.59 -6.70 -13.92
C SER A 243 -26.78 -6.14 -15.33
N GLU A 244 -26.07 -6.70 -16.33
CA GLU A 244 -26.21 -6.27 -17.73
C GLU A 244 -27.59 -6.49 -18.34
N ASP A 245 -28.27 -7.56 -17.92
CA ASP A 245 -29.60 -7.92 -18.40
C ASP A 245 -30.71 -7.45 -17.44
N GLY A 246 -30.37 -6.59 -16.46
CA GLY A 246 -31.20 -6.20 -15.33
C GLY A 246 -31.99 -4.90 -15.51
N SER A 247 -31.99 -4.09 -14.45
CA SER A 247 -32.64 -2.78 -14.43
C SER A 247 -31.84 -1.74 -15.23
N SER A 248 -32.42 -0.56 -15.48
CA SER A 248 -31.62 0.54 -16.06
C SER A 248 -30.63 1.02 -15.00
N PRO A 249 -29.34 1.23 -15.36
CA PRO A 249 -28.37 1.71 -14.40
C PRO A 249 -28.78 3.04 -13.76
N TYR A 250 -28.51 3.16 -12.47
CA TYR A 250 -28.74 4.36 -11.68
C TYR A 250 -27.59 5.34 -11.87
N GLU A 251 -27.87 6.55 -12.35
CA GLU A 251 -26.88 7.63 -12.41
C GLU A 251 -26.59 8.15 -10.99
N LEU A 252 -25.32 8.02 -10.58
CA LEU A 252 -24.86 8.46 -9.27
C LEU A 252 -24.90 10.01 -9.20
N PRO A 253 -25.44 10.57 -8.11
CA PRO A 253 -25.52 12.01 -7.93
C PRO A 253 -24.14 12.60 -7.61
N ASN A 254 -24.08 13.93 -7.50
CA ASN A 254 -22.88 14.64 -7.07
C ASN A 254 -22.54 14.31 -5.61
N ILE A 255 -21.73 13.27 -5.41
CA ILE A 255 -21.20 12.80 -4.13
C ILE A 255 -19.68 12.90 -4.19
N GLU A 256 -19.09 13.66 -3.28
CA GLU A 256 -17.65 13.74 -3.09
C GLU A 256 -17.19 12.78 -1.99
N ILE A 257 -16.26 11.89 -2.33
CA ILE A 257 -15.65 10.94 -1.40
C ILE A 257 -14.18 11.30 -1.23
N LYS A 258 -13.79 11.65 0.00
CA LYS A 258 -12.38 11.91 0.35
C LYS A 258 -11.53 10.63 0.24
N PRO A 259 -10.20 10.75 0.13
CA PRO A 259 -9.31 9.58 0.16
C PRO A 259 -9.59 8.67 1.37
N GLY A 260 -9.79 7.37 1.13
CA GLY A 260 -10.17 6.39 2.16
C GLY A 260 -11.58 6.57 2.72
N GLY A 261 -12.41 7.42 2.11
CA GLY A 261 -13.81 7.63 2.47
C GLY A 261 -14.74 6.62 1.80
N TYR A 262 -15.96 6.56 2.32
CA TYR A 262 -17.02 5.63 1.90
C TYR A 262 -18.32 6.40 1.67
N THR A 263 -19.15 5.90 0.78
CA THR A 263 -20.56 6.30 0.65
C THR A 263 -21.42 5.06 0.45
N VAL A 264 -22.66 5.14 0.93
CA VAL A 264 -23.65 4.06 0.82
C VAL A 264 -24.78 4.52 -0.08
N ILE A 265 -25.16 3.67 -1.03
CA ILE A 265 -26.27 3.91 -1.95
C ILE A 265 -27.37 2.89 -1.62
N TYR A 266 -28.47 3.36 -1.04
CA TYR A 266 -29.60 2.52 -0.71
C TYR A 266 -30.50 2.27 -1.91
N ARG A 267 -31.17 1.12 -1.90
CA ARG A 267 -32.27 0.80 -2.82
C ARG A 267 -33.37 1.85 -2.80
N SER A 268 -33.65 2.47 -1.67
CA SER A 268 -34.63 3.57 -1.59
C SER A 268 -34.30 4.72 -2.54
N ASP A 269 -33.02 4.94 -2.83
CA ASP A 269 -32.54 6.02 -3.69
C ASP A 269 -32.29 5.54 -5.12
N SER A 270 -31.59 4.41 -5.29
CA SER A 270 -31.18 3.90 -6.60
C SER A 270 -32.26 3.09 -7.32
N LYS A 271 -33.18 2.48 -6.56
CA LYS A 271 -34.15 1.46 -7.00
C LYS A 271 -33.52 0.16 -7.51
N ILE A 272 -32.20 0.02 -7.40
CA ILE A 272 -31.49 -1.23 -7.67
C ILE A 272 -31.93 -2.26 -6.64
N ALA A 273 -32.32 -3.44 -7.10
CA ALA A 273 -32.76 -4.54 -6.26
C ALA A 273 -31.74 -5.67 -6.37
N LEU A 274 -31.21 -6.11 -5.24
CA LEU A 274 -30.20 -7.16 -5.16
C LEU A 274 -30.88 -8.51 -4.87
N ASN A 275 -30.65 -9.52 -5.72
CA ASN A 275 -31.31 -10.82 -5.58
C ASN A 275 -30.66 -11.70 -4.50
N ASN A 276 -31.49 -12.36 -3.69
CA ASN A 276 -31.02 -13.22 -2.59
C ASN A 276 -30.34 -14.54 -3.02
N SER A 277 -30.46 -14.94 -4.29
CA SER A 277 -29.91 -16.21 -4.81
C SER A 277 -28.55 -16.08 -5.49
N ASN A 278 -28.43 -15.14 -6.41
CA ASN A 278 -27.20 -14.82 -7.14
C ASN A 278 -27.44 -13.47 -7.79
N ASP A 279 -26.49 -12.57 -7.68
CA ASP A 279 -26.56 -11.28 -8.37
C ASP A 279 -25.18 -10.64 -8.48
N SER A 280 -25.15 -9.43 -9.02
CA SER A 280 -23.97 -8.61 -9.03
C SER A 280 -24.25 -7.17 -8.63
N ALA A 281 -23.18 -6.41 -8.41
CA ALA A 281 -23.22 -4.97 -8.38
C ALA A 281 -22.02 -4.47 -9.19
N ARG A 282 -22.22 -3.42 -9.98
CA ARG A 282 -21.17 -2.84 -10.82
C ARG A 282 -21.28 -1.33 -10.91
N ILE A 283 -20.12 -0.68 -10.92
CA ILE A 283 -19.97 0.74 -11.23
C ILE A 283 -19.48 0.84 -12.66
N LEU A 284 -20.11 1.70 -13.45
CA LEU A 284 -19.83 1.90 -14.86
C LEU A 284 -19.51 3.38 -15.11
N THR A 285 -18.71 3.63 -16.12
CA THR A 285 -18.60 4.96 -16.74
C THR A 285 -19.88 5.31 -17.53
N PRO A 286 -20.09 6.58 -17.93
CA PRO A 286 -21.16 6.93 -18.88
C PRO A 286 -21.11 6.19 -20.22
N SER A 287 -19.94 5.68 -20.61
CA SER A 287 -19.74 4.85 -21.81
C SER A 287 -19.96 3.35 -21.56
N GLU A 288 -20.49 2.97 -20.39
CA GLU A 288 -20.78 1.59 -19.95
C GLU A 288 -19.52 0.72 -19.68
N ASP A 289 -18.32 1.31 -19.66
CA ASP A 289 -17.12 0.59 -19.24
C ASP A 289 -17.16 0.30 -17.73
N VAL A 290 -16.89 -0.95 -17.34
CA VAL A 290 -16.88 -1.38 -15.92
C VAL A 290 -15.66 -0.80 -15.19
N ILE A 291 -15.93 -0.14 -14.07
CA ILE A 291 -14.96 0.42 -13.13
C ILE A 291 -14.66 -0.59 -12.02
N SER A 292 -15.70 -1.06 -11.35
CA SER A 292 -15.64 -2.01 -10.24
C SER A 292 -16.85 -2.92 -10.35
N SER A 293 -16.68 -4.19 -10.04
CA SER A 293 -17.80 -5.12 -9.97
C SER A 293 -17.56 -6.20 -8.92
N VAL A 294 -18.67 -6.71 -8.39
CA VAL A 294 -18.70 -7.85 -7.49
C VAL A 294 -19.86 -8.74 -7.90
N GLN A 295 -19.65 -10.04 -7.87
CA GLN A 295 -20.70 -11.04 -8.01
C GLN A 295 -20.76 -11.81 -6.70
N TYR A 296 -21.97 -12.15 -6.29
CA TYR A 296 -22.18 -12.98 -5.12
C TYR A 296 -23.20 -14.07 -5.43
N GLU A 297 -23.11 -15.13 -4.65
CA GLU A 297 -24.05 -16.23 -4.65
C GLU A 297 -24.74 -16.26 -3.28
N LYS A 298 -25.84 -17.01 -3.19
CA LYS A 298 -26.67 -17.30 -2.01
C LYS A 298 -26.38 -16.44 -0.78
N THR A 299 -27.30 -15.55 -0.49
CA THR A 299 -27.22 -14.63 0.65
C THR A 299 -27.44 -15.31 2.00
N GLU A 300 -26.93 -14.67 3.04
CA GLU A 300 -27.29 -14.90 4.43
C GLU A 300 -28.06 -13.67 4.94
N GLU A 301 -29.25 -13.88 5.50
CA GLU A 301 -30.09 -12.80 6.04
C GLU A 301 -29.36 -12.06 7.15
N GLY A 302 -29.37 -10.72 7.09
CA GLY A 302 -28.69 -9.82 8.02
C GLY A 302 -27.19 -9.66 7.79
N MET A 303 -26.60 -10.39 6.84
CA MET A 303 -25.18 -10.36 6.54
C MET A 303 -24.90 -9.56 5.28
N SER A 304 -23.78 -8.83 5.28
CA SER A 304 -23.27 -8.16 4.09
C SER A 304 -22.16 -8.98 3.44
N TYR A 305 -21.98 -8.82 2.13
CA TYR A 305 -20.83 -9.35 1.42
C TYR A 305 -19.80 -8.24 1.28
N GLN A 306 -18.62 -8.42 1.86
CA GLN A 306 -17.62 -7.36 2.01
C GLN A 306 -16.25 -7.76 1.46
N LEU A 307 -15.57 -6.79 0.82
CA LEU A 307 -14.18 -6.88 0.41
C LEU A 307 -13.29 -6.67 1.64
N THR A 308 -12.70 -7.75 2.13
CA THR A 308 -11.89 -7.74 3.36
C THR A 308 -10.40 -7.83 3.03
N GLN A 309 -9.58 -7.02 3.69
CA GLN A 309 -8.12 -7.15 3.63
C GLN A 309 -7.65 -8.34 4.47
N ILE A 310 -6.75 -9.14 3.91
CA ILE A 310 -6.04 -10.21 4.62
C ILE A 310 -4.56 -9.84 4.67
N ILE A 311 -4.05 -9.61 5.88
CA ILE A 311 -2.69 -9.16 6.13
C ILE A 311 -1.85 -10.33 6.66
N ASN A 312 -0.77 -10.66 5.97
CA ASN A 312 0.19 -11.62 6.50
C ASN A 312 0.92 -10.99 7.70
N ALA A 313 0.74 -11.56 8.88
CA ALA A 313 1.25 -11.01 10.14
C ALA A 313 2.79 -11.00 10.22
N ILE A 314 3.46 -11.78 9.37
CA ILE A 314 4.93 -11.88 9.32
C ILE A 314 5.50 -10.98 8.23
N THR A 315 4.99 -11.09 7.00
CA THR A 315 5.56 -10.38 5.84
C THR A 315 4.97 -8.98 5.66
N GLY A 316 3.79 -8.71 6.22
CA GLY A 316 3.02 -7.50 5.98
C GLY A 316 2.35 -7.45 4.61
N GLU A 317 2.41 -8.53 3.83
CA GLU A 317 1.73 -8.63 2.54
C GLU A 317 0.22 -8.54 2.72
N ILE A 318 -0.44 -7.78 1.85
CA ILE A 318 -1.88 -7.54 1.89
C ILE A 318 -2.51 -8.15 0.64
N THR A 319 -3.50 -8.99 0.85
CA THR A 319 -4.41 -9.47 -0.21
C THR A 319 -5.85 -9.09 0.15
N THR A 320 -6.78 -9.26 -0.78
CA THR A 320 -8.20 -8.98 -0.53
C THR A 320 -9.06 -10.20 -0.85
N LYS A 321 -10.09 -10.43 -0.06
CA LYS A 321 -11.06 -11.51 -0.26
C LYS A 321 -12.46 -11.01 0.02
N TRP A 322 -13.41 -11.36 -0.85
CA TRP A 322 -14.82 -11.18 -0.59
C TRP A 322 -15.35 -12.28 0.33
N GLN A 323 -16.11 -11.90 1.35
CA GLN A 323 -16.73 -12.84 2.30
C GLN A 323 -17.97 -12.24 2.95
N TRP A 324 -18.85 -13.11 3.45
CA TRP A 324 -19.99 -12.73 4.27
C TRP A 324 -19.53 -12.37 5.69
N ALA A 325 -20.01 -11.25 6.22
CA ALA A 325 -19.72 -10.82 7.58
C ALA A 325 -20.83 -9.91 8.13
N ASN A 326 -20.69 -9.49 9.40
CA ASN A 326 -21.57 -8.50 9.98
C ASN A 326 -21.39 -7.15 9.27
N PRO A 327 -22.46 -6.40 9.00
CA PRO A 327 -22.38 -5.20 8.17
C PRO A 327 -21.51 -4.08 8.75
N THR A 328 -20.71 -3.44 7.90
CA THR A 328 -19.83 -2.30 8.22
C THR A 328 -20.22 -1.02 7.47
N GLU A 329 -21.51 -0.74 7.42
CA GLU A 329 -22.10 0.38 6.68
C GLU A 329 -21.38 1.73 6.88
N GLY A 330 -20.81 2.24 5.78
CA GLY A 330 -20.20 3.57 5.68
C GLY A 330 -18.79 3.65 6.25
N VAL A 331 -18.16 2.53 6.61
CA VAL A 331 -16.83 2.47 7.20
C VAL A 331 -16.04 1.27 6.68
N ALA A 332 -14.73 1.27 6.89
CA ALA A 332 -13.87 0.17 6.46
C ALA A 332 -14.24 -1.16 7.14
N SER A 333 -14.28 -2.22 6.33
CA SER A 333 -14.38 -3.60 6.82
C SER A 333 -13.21 -3.97 7.73
N GLN A 334 -13.46 -4.85 8.70
CA GLN A 334 -12.41 -5.28 9.62
C GLN A 334 -11.39 -6.17 8.91
N ALA A 335 -10.12 -5.76 8.92
CA ALA A 335 -9.03 -6.56 8.36
C ALA A 335 -8.85 -7.89 9.12
N LEU A 336 -8.59 -8.95 8.35
CA LEU A 336 -8.16 -10.25 8.85
C LEU A 336 -6.65 -10.37 8.74
N TYR A 337 -6.11 -11.31 9.50
CA TYR A 337 -4.68 -11.60 9.54
C TYR A 337 -4.45 -13.06 9.23
N THR A 338 -3.33 -13.34 8.57
CA THR A 338 -2.86 -14.70 8.35
C THR A 338 -1.47 -14.94 8.90
N ILE A 339 -1.22 -16.15 9.40
CA ILE A 339 0.08 -16.60 9.86
C ILE A 339 0.21 -18.10 9.65
N SER A 340 1.37 -18.53 9.15
CA SER A 340 1.72 -19.94 9.04
C SER A 340 2.68 -20.35 10.15
N GLY A 341 2.55 -21.57 10.65
CA GLY A 341 3.51 -22.15 11.58
C GLY A 341 3.16 -23.56 12.01
N SER A 342 4.03 -24.13 12.85
CA SER A 342 3.89 -25.48 13.36
C SER A 342 3.10 -25.47 14.66
N ILE A 343 2.04 -26.27 14.76
CA ILE A 343 1.26 -26.39 15.99
C ILE A 343 2.15 -26.95 17.10
N THR A 344 2.14 -26.31 18.27
CA THR A 344 2.90 -26.75 19.45
C THR A 344 2.00 -27.18 20.60
N ASP A 345 0.82 -26.57 20.71
CA ASP A 345 -0.15 -26.90 21.75
C ASP A 345 -1.57 -26.55 21.31
N PHE A 346 -2.55 -27.36 21.75
CA PHE A 346 -3.98 -27.13 21.54
C PHE A 346 -4.74 -27.53 22.80
N SER A 347 -5.53 -26.61 23.34
CA SER A 347 -6.34 -26.83 24.53
C SER A 347 -7.79 -26.47 24.26
N GLN A 348 -8.65 -27.50 24.16
CA GLN A 348 -10.10 -27.31 24.11
C GLN A 348 -10.64 -26.67 25.39
N MET A 349 -10.05 -27.03 26.55
CA MET A 349 -10.49 -26.52 27.85
C MET A 349 -10.24 -25.01 28.00
N GLU A 350 -9.08 -24.55 27.54
CA GLU A 350 -8.71 -23.13 27.58
C GLU A 350 -9.16 -22.38 26.31
N SER A 351 -9.70 -23.09 25.32
CA SER A 351 -10.07 -22.55 23.99
C SER A 351 -8.90 -21.85 23.30
N THR A 352 -7.73 -22.49 23.27
CA THR A 352 -6.51 -21.92 22.69
C THR A 352 -5.78 -22.88 21.75
N LEU A 353 -5.17 -22.32 20.72
CA LEU A 353 -4.20 -22.97 19.84
C LEU A 353 -2.88 -22.17 19.84
N THR A 354 -1.75 -22.85 19.96
CA THR A 354 -0.43 -22.23 19.92
C THR A 354 0.39 -22.79 18.77
N ILE A 355 0.99 -21.91 17.98
CA ILE A 355 1.92 -22.26 16.90
C ILE A 355 3.31 -21.69 17.18
N GLU A 356 4.32 -22.28 16.55
CA GLU A 356 5.68 -21.78 16.50
C GLU A 356 6.05 -21.37 15.07
N TYR A 357 6.64 -20.19 14.93
CA TYR A 357 7.24 -19.72 13.68
C TYR A 357 8.60 -19.08 13.96
N GLN A 358 9.65 -19.61 13.33
CA GLN A 358 11.04 -19.13 13.47
C GLN A 358 11.52 -19.00 14.94
N GLY A 359 11.12 -19.92 15.81
CA GLY A 359 11.50 -19.90 17.23
C GLY A 359 10.65 -19.00 18.12
N ASN A 360 9.63 -18.33 17.58
CA ASN A 360 8.69 -17.52 18.34
C ASN A 360 7.34 -18.26 18.46
N SER A 361 6.73 -18.18 19.64
CA SER A 361 5.45 -18.81 19.94
C SER A 361 4.31 -17.80 19.90
N TYR A 362 3.21 -18.17 19.26
CA TYR A 362 2.02 -17.35 19.09
C TYR A 362 0.78 -18.13 19.52
N THR A 363 0.00 -17.58 20.45
CA THR A 363 -1.21 -18.21 20.98
C THR A 363 -2.46 -17.46 20.51
N PHE A 364 -3.47 -18.22 20.10
CA PHE A 364 -4.72 -17.73 19.54
C PHE A 364 -5.91 -18.36 20.27
N GLY A 365 -6.99 -17.61 20.40
CA GLY A 365 -8.28 -18.12 20.84
C GLY A 365 -8.97 -18.92 19.74
N THR A 366 -9.69 -19.97 20.12
CA THR A 366 -10.43 -20.86 19.19
C THR A 366 -11.94 -20.77 19.39
N SER A 367 -12.43 -19.68 19.99
CA SER A 367 -13.85 -19.56 20.40
C SER A 367 -14.82 -19.48 19.22
N GLU A 368 -14.38 -18.97 18.07
CA GLU A 368 -15.21 -18.83 16.87
C GLU A 368 -15.13 -20.05 15.93
N LEU A 369 -14.25 -21.01 16.24
CA LEU A 369 -14.18 -22.24 15.48
C LEU A 369 -15.30 -23.18 15.90
N ASP A 370 -16.09 -23.68 14.94
CA ASP A 370 -17.04 -24.77 15.18
C ASP A 370 -16.29 -26.10 15.37
N LEU A 371 -15.75 -26.27 16.57
CA LEU A 371 -15.02 -27.46 16.98
C LEU A 371 -16.03 -28.53 17.44
N SER A 372 -16.69 -29.18 16.47
CA SER A 372 -17.44 -30.41 16.75
C SER A 372 -16.53 -31.48 17.38
N ASP A 373 -17.11 -32.45 18.10
CA ASP A 373 -16.35 -33.59 18.67
C ASP A 373 -15.53 -34.38 17.62
N SER A 374 -15.85 -34.24 16.33
CA SER A 374 -15.11 -34.82 15.19
C SER A 374 -13.85 -34.04 14.78
N LEU A 375 -13.72 -32.76 15.15
CA LEU A 375 -12.47 -31.99 15.10
C LEU A 375 -11.64 -32.32 16.35
N SER A 376 -11.19 -33.58 16.37
CA SER A 376 -10.43 -34.12 17.50
C SER A 376 -9.07 -33.43 17.65
N ALA A 377 -8.44 -33.57 18.81
CA ALA A 377 -7.02 -33.23 19.02
C ALA A 377 -6.06 -33.86 17.99
N ALA A 378 -6.50 -34.84 17.18
CA ALA A 378 -5.72 -35.36 16.07
C ALA A 378 -5.58 -34.37 14.91
N THR A 379 -6.53 -33.46 14.70
CA THR A 379 -6.44 -32.41 13.66
C THR A 379 -5.38 -31.38 14.02
N PHE A 380 -5.29 -31.02 15.30
CA PHE A 380 -4.31 -30.06 15.82
C PHE A 380 -3.18 -30.78 16.57
N SER A 381 -2.58 -31.79 15.94
CA SER A 381 -1.45 -32.48 16.54
C SER A 381 -0.18 -31.63 16.54
N ASN A 382 0.65 -31.80 17.57
CA ASN A 382 1.94 -31.12 17.66
C ASN A 382 2.82 -31.45 16.43
N GLY A 383 3.43 -30.43 15.84
CA GLY A 383 4.26 -30.50 14.63
C GLY A 383 3.47 -30.41 13.31
N THR A 384 2.14 -30.32 13.36
CA THR A 384 1.34 -30.11 12.15
C THR A 384 1.50 -28.66 11.68
N GLU A 385 1.87 -28.47 10.41
CA GLU A 385 1.90 -27.15 9.80
C GLU A 385 0.49 -26.66 9.48
N VAL A 386 0.21 -25.42 9.85
CA VAL A 386 -1.09 -24.80 9.70
C VAL A 386 -0.95 -23.35 9.25
N ILE A 387 -1.88 -22.92 8.41
CA ILE A 387 -2.14 -21.52 8.08
C ILE A 387 -3.38 -21.11 8.85
N LEU A 388 -3.24 -20.13 9.74
CA LEU A 388 -4.35 -19.58 10.51
C LEU A 388 -4.86 -18.31 9.84
N LEU A 389 -6.18 -18.18 9.73
CA LEU A 389 -6.88 -16.93 9.45
C LEU A 389 -7.53 -16.46 10.76
N TYR A 390 -7.16 -15.28 11.22
CA TYR A 390 -7.58 -14.78 12.54
C TYR A 390 -7.91 -13.29 12.50
N GLN A 391 -8.65 -12.84 13.51
CA GLN A 391 -8.96 -11.44 13.76
C GLN A 391 -8.48 -11.02 15.15
N VAL A 392 -8.36 -9.71 15.37
CA VAL A 392 -8.04 -9.15 16.68
C VAL A 392 -9.31 -8.59 17.30
N ILE A 393 -9.85 -9.27 18.32
CA ILE A 393 -11.03 -8.82 19.07
C ILE A 393 -10.57 -8.42 20.46
N ASN A 394 -10.80 -7.16 20.85
CA ASN A 394 -10.43 -6.63 22.18
C ASN A 394 -8.95 -6.88 22.55
N GLY A 395 -8.06 -6.89 21.57
CA GLY A 395 -6.62 -7.14 21.76
C GLY A 395 -6.23 -8.62 21.86
N GLN A 396 -7.16 -9.55 21.64
CA GLN A 396 -6.90 -10.98 21.57
C GLN A 396 -6.99 -11.48 20.12
N ASN A 397 -6.05 -12.31 19.71
CA ASN A 397 -6.07 -12.96 18.40
C ASN A 397 -7.01 -14.16 18.46
N THR A 398 -8.05 -14.17 17.65
CA THR A 398 -9.07 -15.22 17.61
C THR A 398 -9.16 -15.80 16.21
N ILE A 399 -9.00 -17.12 16.10
CA ILE A 399 -9.04 -17.84 14.83
C ILE A 399 -10.47 -17.87 14.31
N ILE A 400 -10.64 -17.56 13.02
CA ILE A 400 -11.89 -17.65 12.28
C ILE A 400 -11.89 -18.88 11.38
N ASP A 401 -10.75 -19.18 10.77
CA ASP A 401 -10.59 -20.29 9.85
C ASP A 401 -9.14 -20.79 9.87
N PHE A 402 -8.89 -21.99 9.39
CA PHE A 402 -7.55 -22.55 9.29
C PHE A 402 -7.44 -23.53 8.11
N GLU A 403 -6.25 -23.60 7.54
CA GLU A 403 -5.88 -24.60 6.54
C GLU A 403 -4.69 -25.40 7.05
N LEU A 404 -4.81 -26.73 7.07
CA LEU A 404 -3.66 -27.57 7.36
C LEU A 404 -2.80 -27.64 6.09
N GLU A 405 -1.52 -27.26 6.19
CA GLU A 405 -0.62 -27.49 5.08
C GLU A 405 -0.44 -29.01 4.96
N ASN A 406 -0.88 -29.58 3.84
CA ASN A 406 -0.59 -30.97 3.52
C ASN A 406 0.93 -31.11 3.38
N SER A 407 1.63 -31.39 4.49
CA SER A 407 2.87 -32.12 4.46
C SER A 407 2.56 -33.35 3.61
N GLY A 408 3.18 -33.52 2.43
CA GLY A 408 2.85 -34.52 1.40
C GLY A 408 2.89 -35.98 1.85
N ILE A 409 2.07 -36.30 2.83
CA ILE A 409 1.83 -37.57 3.48
C ILE A 409 0.34 -37.76 3.24
N GLU A 410 0.03 -38.60 2.25
CA GLU A 410 -1.31 -39.16 2.15
C GLU A 410 -1.73 -39.63 3.55
N PRO A 411 -2.96 -39.35 4.01
CA PRO A 411 -3.41 -39.86 5.30
C PRO A 411 -3.30 -41.38 5.26
N ILE A 412 -2.27 -41.93 5.92
CA ILE A 412 -2.24 -43.34 6.26
C ILE A 412 -3.32 -43.48 7.33
N ILE A 413 -4.53 -43.77 6.87
CA ILE A 413 -5.59 -44.27 7.74
C ILE A 413 -5.11 -45.65 8.19
N GLU A 414 -4.34 -45.72 9.28
CA GLU A 414 -4.25 -46.93 10.08
C GLU A 414 -5.62 -47.12 10.71
N ILE A 415 -6.51 -47.80 9.97
CA ILE A 415 -7.71 -48.39 10.55
C ILE A 415 -7.19 -49.40 11.57
N ALA A 416 -7.16 -49.01 12.84
CA ALA A 416 -7.13 -49.97 13.93
C ALA A 416 -8.33 -50.89 13.70
N VAL A 417 -8.05 -52.12 13.27
CA VAL A 417 -9.05 -53.14 13.04
C VAL A 417 -9.68 -53.45 14.39
N SER A 418 -10.79 -52.79 14.68
CA SER A 418 -11.76 -53.24 15.66
C SER A 418 -13.13 -53.26 15.01
N ASP A 419 -13.56 -54.50 14.77
CA ASP A 419 -14.87 -55.00 14.34
C ASP A 419 -15.26 -54.96 12.85
N GLU A 420 -15.26 -56.18 12.30
CA GLU A 420 -15.88 -56.60 11.04
C GLU A 420 -17.36 -56.14 10.93
N SER A 421 -17.68 -54.99 10.34
CA SER A 421 -19.05 -54.79 9.85
C SER A 421 -19.27 -53.80 8.71
N LEU A 422 -18.36 -52.86 8.45
CA LEU A 422 -18.58 -51.85 7.40
C LEU A 422 -18.13 -52.34 6.00
N TYR A 423 -16.94 -52.92 5.90
CA TYR A 423 -16.35 -53.38 4.62
C TYR A 423 -17.19 -54.48 3.95
N LYS A 424 -17.71 -55.44 4.72
CA LYS A 424 -18.61 -56.50 4.21
C LYS A 424 -19.97 -55.95 3.73
N ARG A 425 -20.43 -54.81 4.25
CA ARG A 425 -21.68 -54.16 3.81
C ARG A 425 -21.52 -53.36 2.52
N LEU A 426 -20.31 -52.85 2.25
CA LEU A 426 -20.00 -52.01 1.08
C LEU A 426 -19.51 -52.82 -0.14
N LEU A 427 -19.03 -54.04 0.07
CA LEU A 427 -18.51 -54.93 -0.99
C LEU A 427 -19.48 -55.14 -2.19
N PRO A 428 -20.81 -55.25 -2.02
CA PRO A 428 -21.74 -55.39 -3.14
C PRO A 428 -21.89 -54.13 -4.00
N TYR A 429 -21.65 -52.95 -3.42
CA TYR A 429 -21.82 -51.64 -4.07
C TYR A 429 -20.56 -51.21 -4.83
N LEU A 430 -19.38 -51.61 -4.34
CA LEU A 430 -18.10 -51.42 -5.02
C LEU A 430 -17.99 -52.23 -6.33
N THR A 431 -18.58 -53.42 -6.37
CA THR A 431 -18.58 -54.26 -7.59
C THR A 431 -19.57 -53.77 -8.64
N THR A 432 -20.66 -53.10 -8.25
CA THR A 432 -21.63 -52.51 -9.19
C THR A 432 -21.11 -51.22 -9.82
N GLY A 433 -20.48 -50.34 -9.02
CA GLY A 433 -19.87 -49.11 -9.53
C GLY A 433 -18.75 -49.37 -10.54
N LEU A 434 -17.86 -50.33 -10.24
CA LEU A 434 -16.77 -50.71 -11.13
C LEU A 434 -17.27 -51.36 -12.43
N ALA A 435 -18.34 -52.17 -12.35
CA ALA A 435 -18.92 -52.80 -13.53
C ALA A 435 -19.58 -51.80 -14.49
N ILE A 436 -20.24 -50.76 -13.98
CA ILE A 436 -20.84 -49.69 -14.78
C ILE A 436 -19.76 -48.89 -15.53
N VAL A 437 -18.67 -48.56 -14.85
CA VAL A 437 -17.54 -47.84 -15.45
C VAL A 437 -16.87 -48.68 -16.54
N LEU A 438 -16.64 -49.97 -16.30
CA LEU A 438 -16.06 -50.89 -17.30
C LEU A 438 -16.99 -51.09 -18.52
N LEU A 439 -18.31 -51.12 -18.32
CA LEU A 439 -19.29 -51.20 -19.41
C LEU A 439 -19.31 -49.91 -20.25
N ALA A 440 -19.22 -48.74 -19.61
CA ALA A 440 -19.16 -47.45 -20.30
C ALA A 440 -17.87 -47.34 -21.15
N ILE A 441 -16.73 -47.77 -20.61
CA ILE A 441 -15.46 -47.80 -21.34
C ILE A 441 -15.55 -48.77 -22.52
N TYR A 442 -16.11 -49.96 -22.33
CA TYR A 442 -16.28 -50.95 -23.40
C TYR A 442 -17.17 -50.44 -24.56
N GLU A 443 -18.31 -49.81 -24.28
CA GLU A 443 -19.19 -49.23 -25.32
C GLU A 443 -18.52 -48.05 -26.06
N THR A 444 -17.67 -47.28 -25.36
CA THR A 444 -16.95 -46.15 -25.96
C THR A 444 -15.86 -46.64 -26.92
N VAL A 445 -15.09 -47.65 -26.52
CA VAL A 445 -14.06 -48.28 -27.37
C VAL A 445 -14.69 -48.97 -28.59
N LYS A 446 -15.79 -49.69 -28.40
CA LYS A 446 -16.53 -50.35 -29.50
C LYS A 446 -17.08 -49.35 -30.54
N LYS A 447 -17.49 -48.15 -30.12
CA LYS A 447 -17.91 -47.08 -31.06
C LYS A 447 -16.75 -46.50 -31.87
N GLN A 448 -15.56 -46.42 -31.28
CA GLN A 448 -14.36 -45.92 -31.96
C GLN A 448 -13.80 -46.92 -32.98
N GLU A 449 -13.97 -48.23 -32.76
CA GLU A 449 -13.54 -49.26 -33.72
C GLU A 449 -14.54 -49.46 -34.89
N ALA A 450 -15.74 -48.88 -34.79
CA ALA A 450 -16.79 -48.98 -35.81
C ALA A 450 -16.88 -47.73 -36.74
N GLN A 451 -16.05 -46.72 -36.51
CA GLN A 451 -15.81 -45.58 -37.40
C GLN A 451 -14.46 -45.75 -38.10
#